data_AF-A0A180G033-F1
#
_entry.id   AF-A0A180G033-F1
#
_cell.length_a   1.000
_cell.length_b   1.000
_cell.length_c   1.000
_cell.angle_alpha   90.00
_cell.angle_beta   90.00
_cell.angle_gamma   90.00
#
_symmetry.space_group_name_H-M   'P 1'
#
loop_
_entity.id
_entity.type
_entity.pdbx_description
1 polymer ?
#
loop_
_entity_poly.entity_id
_entity_poly.type
_entity_poly.pdbx_seq_one_letter_code
_entity_poly.pdbx_strand_id
1 'polypeptide(L)' 'SLYKGNVIVDGRASNEGLYDAKESSMDEMGGFEPTDTSACMRLTTVIYIECSLSYLGGMIMSLKGEDEVI' A
#
# COMPACT_ATOMS: atom_id res chain seq x y z
N SER A 1 -29.77 -0.71 -7.93
CA SER A 1 -30.93 -0.02 -8.54
C SER A 1 -30.55 0.61 -9.89
N LEU A 2 -31.45 0.69 -10.89
CA LEU A 2 -31.21 1.45 -12.13
C LEU A 2 -31.93 2.79 -12.04
N TYR A 3 -31.21 3.91 -12.13
CA TYR A 3 -31.78 5.24 -12.05
C TYR A 3 -31.26 6.13 -13.19
N LYS A 4 -32.18 6.65 -14.02
CA LYS A 4 -31.88 7.54 -15.16
C LYS A 4 -30.75 7.03 -16.06
N GLY A 5 -30.75 5.73 -16.35
CA GLY A 5 -29.71 5.09 -17.18
C GLY A 5 -28.41 4.77 -16.45
N ASN A 6 -28.30 5.07 -15.15
CA ASN A 6 -27.18 4.66 -14.31
C ASN A 6 -27.51 3.41 -13.49
N VAL A 7 -26.54 2.52 -13.29
CA VAL A 7 -26.65 1.37 -12.38
C VAL A 7 -25.96 1.73 -11.06
N ILE A 8 -26.68 1.58 -9.95
CA ILE A 8 -26.16 1.73 -8.59
C ILE A 8 -26.12 0.33 -7.97
N VAL A 9 -24.98 -0.03 -7.37
CA VAL A 9 -24.82 -1.29 -6.64
C VAL A 9 -24.98 -1.00 -5.15
N ASP A 10 -26.13 -1.40 -4.60
CA ASP A 10 -26.53 -1.08 -3.22
C ASP A 10 -25.94 -2.07 -2.19
N GLY A 11 -25.41 -3.22 -2.65
CA GLY A 11 -24.83 -4.22 -1.77
C GLY A 11 -24.30 -5.42 -2.54
N ARG A 12 -23.57 -6.29 -1.84
CA ARG A 12 -23.01 -7.54 -2.38
C ARG A 12 -23.09 -8.66 -1.35
N ALA A 13 -23.37 -9.87 -1.80
CA ALA A 13 -23.28 -11.09 -1.02
C ALA A 13 -22.68 -12.20 -1.89
N SER A 14 -21.79 -13.01 -1.32
CA SER A 14 -21.12 -14.09 -2.02
C SER A 14 -20.72 -15.19 -1.05
N ASN A 15 -20.70 -16.44 -1.54
CA ASN A 15 -20.25 -17.61 -0.78
C ASN A 15 -18.73 -17.85 -0.89
N GLU A 16 -18.01 -17.01 -1.64
CA GLU A 16 -16.55 -17.09 -1.83
C GLU A 16 -15.76 -16.79 -0.55
N GLY A 17 -16.38 -16.16 0.45
CA GLY A 17 -15.78 -15.94 1.78
C GLY A 17 -14.60 -14.96 1.85
N LEU A 18 -14.21 -14.33 0.73
CA LEU A 18 -13.07 -13.39 0.68
C LEU A 18 -13.27 -12.09 1.46
N TYR A 19 -14.52 -11.76 1.81
CA TYR A 19 -14.82 -10.63 2.68
C TYR A 19 -15.19 -11.15 4.07
N ASP A 20 -14.38 -10.81 5.07
CA ASP A 20 -14.66 -11.10 6.48
C ASP A 20 -15.07 -9.82 7.21
N ALA A 21 -16.29 -9.82 7.73
CA ALA A 21 -16.87 -8.70 8.46
C ALA A 21 -16.19 -8.48 9.82
N LYS A 22 -15.63 -9.51 10.46
CA LYS A 22 -14.94 -9.39 11.75
C LYS A 22 -13.60 -8.70 11.56
N GLU A 23 -12.76 -9.22 10.67
CA GLU A 23 -11.47 -8.64 10.29
C GLU A 23 -11.59 -7.18 9.82
N SER A 24 -12.71 -6.84 9.17
CA SER A 24 -12.96 -5.48 8.66
C SER A 24 -13.67 -4.56 9.66
N SER A 25 -14.08 -5.08 10.83
CA SER A 25 -14.85 -4.30 11.79
C SER A 25 -13.97 -3.33 12.58
N MET A 26 -14.54 -2.17 12.90
CA MET A 26 -13.94 -1.18 13.81
C MET A 26 -14.66 -1.15 15.17
N ASP A 27 -15.85 -1.73 15.24
CA ASP A 27 -16.71 -1.70 16.42
C ASP A 27 -16.38 -2.85 17.40
N GLU A 28 -15.76 -3.92 16.92
CA GLU A 28 -15.35 -5.07 17.71
C GLU A 28 -13.85 -5.31 17.53
N MET A 29 -13.15 -5.64 18.62
CA MET A 29 -11.76 -6.08 18.55
C MET A 29 -11.74 -7.55 18.11
N GLY A 30 -11.94 -7.79 16.81
CA GLY A 30 -12.12 -9.12 16.26
C GLY A 30 -11.35 -9.33 14.97
N GLY A 31 -10.46 -10.33 14.95
CA GLY A 31 -9.72 -10.77 13.77
C GLY A 31 -8.47 -9.95 13.45
N PHE A 32 -8.59 -8.62 13.43
CA PHE A 32 -7.49 -7.72 13.09
C PHE A 32 -6.59 -7.42 14.29
N GLU A 33 -5.29 -7.67 14.16
CA GLU A 33 -4.26 -7.29 15.14
C GLU A 33 -3.51 -6.01 14.69
N PRO A 34 -3.72 -4.85 15.37
CA PRO A 34 -3.12 -3.59 14.96
C PRO A 34 -1.58 -3.58 15.01
N THR A 35 -1.00 -4.40 15.89
CA THR A 35 0.46 -4.48 16.08
C THR A 35 1.16 -4.97 14.81
N ASP A 36 0.59 -5.98 14.13
CA ASP A 36 1.14 -6.55 12.89
C ASP A 36 1.16 -5.52 11.76
N THR A 37 0.14 -4.67 11.69
CA THR A 37 0.06 -3.60 10.70
C THR A 37 1.17 -2.58 10.90
N SER A 38 1.48 -2.23 12.16
CA SER A 38 2.55 -1.27 12.47
C SER A 38 3.93 -1.79 12.02
N ALA A 39 4.20 -3.08 12.18
CA ALA A 39 5.44 -3.71 11.73
C ALA A 39 5.51 -3.73 10.19
N CYS A 40 4.42 -4.11 9.52
CA CYS A 40 4.32 -4.13 8.07
C CYS A 40 4.55 -2.74 7.45
N MET A 41 3.92 -1.69 8.01
CA MET A 41 4.13 -0.31 7.56
C MET A 41 5.60 0.09 7.67
N ARG A 42 6.22 -0.13 8.84
CA ARG A 42 7.63 0.24 9.08
C ARG A 42 8.57 -0.42 8.09
N LEU A 43 8.43 -1.73 7.89
CA LEU A 43 9.26 -2.49 6.94
C LEU A 43 9.09 -1.95 5.52
N THR A 44 7.85 -1.76 5.08
CA THR A 44 7.54 -1.23 3.74
C THR A 44 8.12 0.17 3.54
N THR A 45 8.03 1.04 4.56
CA THR A 45 8.60 2.38 4.53
C THR A 45 10.13 2.34 4.41
N VAL A 46 10.82 1.51 5.20
CA VAL A 46 12.29 1.40 5.14
C VAL A 46 12.75 0.94 3.75
N ILE A 47 12.12 -0.09 3.19
CA ILE A 47 12.46 -0.58 1.84
C ILE A 47 12.28 0.52 0.80
N TYR A 48 11.16 1.25 0.86
CA TYR A 48 10.90 2.33 -0.09
C TYR A 48 11.94 3.46 0.00
N ILE A 49 12.28 3.88 1.22
CA ILE A 49 13.26 4.95 1.46
C ILE A 49 14.65 4.50 0.99
N GLU A 50 15.11 3.32 1.38
CA GLU A 50 16.44 2.80 1.00
C GLU A 50 16.56 2.56 -0.52
N CYS A 51 15.53 2.03 -1.16
CA CYS A 51 15.47 1.96 -2.61
C CYS A 51 15.56 3.37 -3.22
N SER A 52 14.74 4.33 -2.76
CA SER A 52 14.76 5.68 -3.31
C SER A 52 16.11 6.41 -3.12
N LEU A 53 16.78 6.22 -1.99
CA LEU A 53 18.10 6.78 -1.70
C LEU A 53 19.19 6.13 -2.55
N SER A 54 19.14 4.82 -2.78
CA SER A 54 20.09 4.14 -3.67
C SER A 54 19.91 4.55 -5.14
N TYR A 55 18.66 4.73 -5.61
CA TYR A 55 18.39 5.30 -6.94
C TYR A 55 18.91 6.74 -7.08
N LEU A 56 18.69 7.60 -6.08
CA LEU A 56 19.21 8.97 -6.09
C LEU A 56 20.74 9.00 -6.01
N GLY A 57 21.34 8.16 -5.15
CA GLY A 57 22.79 8.02 -5.02
C GLY A 57 23.46 7.54 -6.31
N GLY A 58 22.85 6.57 -7.00
CA GLY A 58 23.28 6.14 -8.33
C GLY A 58 23.18 7.25 -9.38
N MET A 59 22.10 8.03 -9.37
CA MET A 59 21.91 9.16 -10.28
C MET A 59 22.92 10.29 -10.02
N ILE A 60 23.22 10.62 -8.76
CA ILE A 60 24.21 11.64 -8.41
C ILE A 60 25.63 11.19 -8.81
N MET A 61 25.99 9.92 -8.63
CA MET A 61 27.27 9.40 -9.10
C MET A 61 27.38 9.40 -10.63
N SER A 62 26.27 9.10 -11.33
CA SER A 62 26.22 9.20 -12.79
C SER A 62 26.34 10.63 -13.30
N LEU A 63 25.87 11.62 -12.55
CA LEU A 63 26.00 13.05 -12.89
C LEU A 63 27.37 13.64 -12.55
N LYS A 64 28.07 13.08 -11.56
CA LYS A 64 29.44 13.51 -11.18
C LYS A 64 30.55 12.87 -12.04
N GLY A 65 30.19 11.94 -12.92
CA GLY A 65 31.12 11.21 -13.79
C GLY A 65 31.61 11.96 -15.03
N GLU A 66 31.32 13.25 -15.21
CA GLU A 66 31.74 14.03 -16.39
C GLU A 66 32.68 15.22 -16.08
N ASP A 67 33.14 15.39 -14.82
CA ASP A 67 33.97 16.55 -14.42
C ASP A 67 35.43 16.21 -14.01
N GLU A 68 35.99 15.05 -14.41
CA GLU A 68 37.44 14.80 -14.30
C GLU A 68 38.02 14.35 -15.65
N VAL A 69 38.18 15.32 -16.54
CA VAL A 69 39.20 15.29 -17.61
C VAL A 69 40.28 16.31 -17.23
N ILE A 70 41.36 15.81 -16.62
CA ILE A 70 42.69 16.45 -16.60
C ILE A 70 43.71 15.41 -17.03
#